data_AF-R7YVV5-F1
#
_entry.id   AF-R7YVV5-F1
#
_cell.length_a   1.000
_cell.length_b   1.000
_cell.length_c   1.000
_cell.angle_alpha   90.00
_cell.angle_beta   90.00
_cell.angle_gamma   90.00
#
_symmetry.space_group_name_H-M   'P 1'
#
loop_
_entity.id
_entity.type
_entity.pdbx_description
1 polymer ?
#
loop_
_entity_poly.entity_id
_entity_poly.type
_entity_poly.pdbx_seq_one_letter_code
_entity_poly.pdbx_strand_id
1 'polypeptide(L)'
;MSASSSKQAAGPKGAGKRKGAAPTRSSSRLRKKMKSSDSEIASPFLRLARELRDMIYGYAADWNDINAAMREFKKARLEAYAEDFLHSNVNGMKSYADKLPARTTPNILLLCRQITAEALDTLRKKPLILDQAPLYYPRDARCGDYFCSYGLKHFMTKSTFQNIKTLVISLNSSFLSNKVRDWVALFSEYNTFARNQTARGFTICLQVDDDCGYETLENFRSVIQADGDPVMDAPSILCDESVPEDIEVAVQSWTQIRQNGDDVESDEDYFFDDDDDEEEDYDSDEDEYWEPFVDRSAVHLLTVQ
;
A
#
# COMPACT_ATOMS: atom_id res chain seq x y z
N MET A 1 43.51 17.14 38.27
CA MET A 1 43.57 15.97 39.19
C MET A 1 42.27 15.21 39.06
N SER A 2 42.37 13.89 39.03
CA SER A 2 41.30 12.88 39.06
C SER A 2 40.71 12.46 37.70
N ALA A 3 41.06 11.21 37.39
CA ALA A 3 40.80 10.46 36.17
C ALA A 3 39.66 9.46 36.36
N SER A 4 39.04 9.02 35.25
CA SER A 4 38.21 7.81 35.19
C SER A 4 38.10 7.42 33.71
N SER A 5 39.02 6.62 33.16
CA SER A 5 39.20 5.16 33.29
C SER A 5 38.18 4.35 32.48
N SER A 6 38.64 4.03 31.27
CA SER A 6 38.30 2.89 30.43
C SER A 6 38.13 1.57 31.21
N LYS A 7 37.16 0.75 30.80
CA LYS A 7 37.23 -0.72 30.93
C LYS A 7 36.25 -1.42 29.99
N GLN A 8 36.82 -2.04 28.97
CA GLN A 8 36.23 -3.12 28.17
C GLN A 8 35.91 -4.33 29.06
N ALA A 9 34.84 -5.06 28.73
CA ALA A 9 34.64 -6.44 29.18
C ALA A 9 34.13 -7.28 28.01
N ALA A 10 35.01 -8.17 27.55
CA ALA A 10 34.74 -9.20 26.57
C ALA A 10 34.19 -10.47 27.23
N GLY A 11 33.30 -11.17 26.52
CA GLY A 11 33.06 -12.62 26.64
C GLY A 11 31.60 -13.03 26.90
N PRO A 12 31.23 -14.31 26.74
CA PRO A 12 31.81 -15.37 25.92
C PRO A 12 30.80 -16.02 24.94
N LYS A 13 31.33 -16.62 23.86
CA LYS A 13 30.63 -17.48 22.92
C LYS A 13 30.16 -18.78 23.60
N GLY A 14 28.86 -18.96 23.77
CA GLY A 14 28.24 -20.19 24.25
C GLY A 14 27.61 -21.01 23.12
N ALA A 15 28.40 -21.88 22.49
CA ALA A 15 27.93 -22.87 21.52
C ALA A 15 27.22 -24.04 22.22
N GLY A 16 25.91 -23.88 22.47
CA GLY A 16 25.04 -24.92 23.04
C GLY A 16 24.50 -25.88 21.98
N LYS A 17 25.28 -26.88 21.60
CA LYS A 17 24.91 -27.97 20.69
C LYS A 17 23.89 -28.92 21.35
N ARG A 18 22.60 -28.56 21.34
CA ARG A 18 21.53 -29.46 21.81
C ARG A 18 21.19 -30.50 20.74
N LYS A 19 21.83 -31.68 20.83
CA LYS A 19 21.37 -32.92 20.18
C LYS A 19 20.06 -33.37 20.83
N GLY A 20 18.93 -32.85 20.32
CA GLY A 20 17.61 -33.36 20.65
C GLY A 20 17.35 -34.65 19.89
N ALA A 21 17.32 -35.77 20.60
CA ALA A 21 16.92 -37.07 20.07
C ALA A 21 15.50 -36.98 19.48
N ALA A 22 15.33 -37.47 18.26
CA ALA A 22 14.05 -37.55 17.57
C ALA A 22 13.11 -38.51 18.31
N PRO A 23 11.92 -38.06 18.78
CA PRO A 23 10.90 -38.97 19.26
C PRO A 23 10.19 -39.59 18.05
N THR A 24 10.56 -40.83 17.73
CA THR A 24 9.79 -41.73 16.87
C THR A 24 8.46 -42.09 17.54
N ARG A 25 7.52 -41.15 17.58
CA ARG A 25 6.12 -41.43 17.97
C ARG A 25 5.42 -42.16 16.84
N SER A 26 5.51 -43.48 16.91
CA SER A 26 4.63 -44.46 16.29
C SER A 26 3.16 -44.00 16.38
N SER A 27 2.62 -43.47 15.28
CA SER A 27 1.24 -42.97 15.14
C SER A 27 0.28 -44.08 14.68
N SER A 28 0.53 -45.33 15.06
CA SER A 28 -0.22 -46.50 14.59
C SER A 28 -1.51 -46.80 15.36
N ARG A 29 -2.12 -45.80 16.02
CA ARG A 29 -3.35 -46.04 16.80
C ARG A 29 -4.54 -45.25 16.29
N LEU A 30 -5.55 -46.04 15.91
CA LEU A 30 -6.97 -45.72 15.88
C LEU A 30 -7.46 -44.91 14.67
N ARG A 31 -7.29 -45.49 13.47
CA ARG A 31 -8.31 -45.38 12.43
C ARG A 31 -9.56 -46.17 12.86
N LYS A 32 -10.29 -45.62 13.83
CA LYS A 32 -11.63 -46.10 14.17
C LYS A 32 -12.50 -45.81 12.95
N LYS A 33 -12.87 -46.86 12.24
CA LYS A 33 -13.75 -46.86 11.06
C LYS A 33 -15.09 -46.24 11.50
N MET A 34 -15.21 -44.92 11.41
CA MET A 34 -16.49 -44.22 11.51
C MET A 34 -17.28 -44.67 10.30
N LYS A 35 -18.28 -45.51 10.53
CA LYS A 35 -19.33 -45.79 9.55
C LYS A 35 -19.98 -44.44 9.26
N SER A 36 -19.64 -43.87 8.11
CA SER A 36 -20.25 -42.68 7.57
C SER A 36 -21.73 -42.98 7.35
N SER A 37 -22.58 -42.47 8.25
CA SER A 37 -23.95 -42.21 7.89
C SER A 37 -23.90 -41.15 6.78
N ASP A 38 -24.25 -41.53 5.56
CA ASP A 38 -24.29 -40.71 4.32
C ASP A 38 -25.29 -39.53 4.37
N SER A 39 -25.54 -38.99 5.57
CA SER A 39 -26.37 -37.82 5.83
C SER A 39 -25.69 -36.85 6.78
N GLU A 40 -24.35 -36.89 6.90
CA GLU A 40 -23.62 -35.82 7.58
C GLU A 40 -23.85 -34.54 6.77
N ILE A 41 -24.78 -33.74 7.28
CA ILE A 41 -25.52 -32.69 6.60
C ILE A 41 -24.51 -31.67 6.09
N ALA A 42 -24.14 -31.75 4.81
CA ALA A 42 -23.54 -30.64 4.10
C ALA A 42 -24.36 -29.39 4.42
N SER A 43 -23.68 -28.33 4.89
CA SER A 43 -24.29 -27.06 5.29
C SER A 43 -25.44 -26.71 4.33
N PRO A 44 -26.64 -26.30 4.82
CA PRO A 44 -27.77 -25.94 3.95
C PRO A 44 -27.37 -24.95 2.85
N PHE A 45 -26.40 -24.09 3.13
CA PHE A 45 -25.80 -23.17 2.17
C PHE A 45 -25.14 -23.87 0.97
N LEU A 46 -24.39 -24.96 1.20
CA LEU A 46 -23.72 -25.72 0.14
C LEU A 46 -24.71 -26.56 -0.71
N ARG A 47 -25.96 -26.69 -0.28
CA ARG A 47 -27.04 -27.32 -1.07
C ARG A 47 -27.64 -26.37 -2.11
N LEU A 48 -27.41 -25.07 -1.99
CA LEU A 48 -27.84 -24.08 -2.99
C LEU A 48 -27.13 -24.33 -4.32
N ALA A 49 -27.74 -23.93 -5.44
CA ALA A 49 -27.07 -23.95 -6.74
C ALA A 49 -25.84 -23.00 -6.73
N ARG A 50 -24.81 -23.29 -7.55
CA ARG A 50 -23.54 -22.55 -7.52
C ARG A 50 -23.75 -21.07 -7.82
N GLU A 51 -24.66 -20.76 -8.74
CA GLU A 51 -25.01 -19.42 -9.20
C GLU A 51 -25.57 -18.57 -8.04
N LEU A 52 -26.44 -19.16 -7.22
CA LEU A 52 -26.98 -18.48 -6.03
C LEU A 52 -25.90 -18.24 -4.98
N ARG A 53 -24.97 -19.17 -4.81
CA ARG A 53 -23.84 -18.98 -3.90
C ARG A 53 -22.91 -17.87 -4.40
N ASP A 54 -22.62 -17.83 -5.69
CA ASP A 54 -21.81 -16.78 -6.31
C ASP A 54 -22.45 -15.39 -6.13
N MET A 55 -23.77 -15.26 -6.28
CA MET A 55 -24.49 -14.03 -5.95
C MET A 55 -24.30 -13.65 -4.47
N ILE A 56 -24.46 -14.60 -3.54
CA ILE A 56 -24.30 -14.35 -2.10
C ILE A 56 -22.85 -13.94 -1.79
N TYR A 57 -21.85 -14.60 -2.37
CA TYR A 57 -20.45 -14.21 -2.22
C TYR A 57 -20.19 -12.79 -2.72
N GLY A 58 -20.82 -12.41 -3.83
CA GLY A 58 -20.76 -11.05 -4.37
C GLY A 58 -21.32 -9.99 -3.44
N TYR A 59 -22.35 -10.30 -2.64
CA TYR A 59 -22.89 -9.36 -1.65
C TYR A 59 -22.18 -9.40 -0.30
N ALA A 60 -21.61 -10.56 0.07
CA ALA A 60 -21.03 -10.77 1.40
C ALA A 60 -19.62 -10.19 1.57
N ALA A 61 -18.93 -9.87 0.46
CA ALA A 61 -17.61 -9.28 0.49
C ALA A 61 -17.36 -8.42 -0.76
N ASP A 62 -16.71 -7.29 -0.57
CA ASP A 62 -16.21 -6.44 -1.64
C ASP A 62 -14.79 -5.94 -1.32
N TRP A 63 -13.94 -5.82 -2.35
CA TRP A 63 -12.64 -5.18 -2.18
C TRP A 63 -12.78 -3.69 -1.89
N ASN A 64 -13.84 -3.08 -2.44
CA ASN A 64 -14.11 -1.65 -2.36
C ASN A 64 -14.56 -1.18 -0.97
N ASP A 65 -14.90 -2.12 -0.06
CA ASP A 65 -15.17 -1.80 1.36
C ASP A 65 -13.98 -1.09 2.02
N ILE A 66 -12.76 -1.27 1.47
CA ILE A 66 -11.54 -0.59 1.91
C ILE A 66 -11.64 0.93 1.82
N ASN A 67 -12.38 1.46 0.84
CA ASN A 67 -12.50 2.90 0.62
C ASN A 67 -13.26 3.58 1.76
N ALA A 68 -14.25 2.89 2.35
CA ALA A 68 -14.95 3.39 3.54
C ALA A 68 -13.98 3.52 4.71
N ALA A 69 -13.16 2.50 4.96
CA ALA A 69 -12.14 2.54 6.02
C ALA A 69 -11.08 3.63 5.77
N MET A 70 -10.67 3.82 4.52
CA MET A 70 -9.75 4.91 4.14
C MET A 70 -10.37 6.29 4.39
N ARG A 71 -11.63 6.51 4.02
CA ARG A 71 -12.35 7.77 4.29
C ARG A 71 -12.51 8.04 5.78
N GLU A 72 -12.90 7.04 6.56
CA GLU A 72 -13.02 7.16 8.02
C GLU A 72 -11.69 7.52 8.66
N PHE A 73 -10.61 6.85 8.27
CA PHE A 73 -9.28 7.15 8.79
C PHE A 73 -8.79 8.55 8.36
N LYS A 74 -9.03 8.95 7.10
CA LYS A 74 -8.77 10.32 6.62
C LYS A 74 -9.52 11.36 7.46
N LYS A 75 -10.81 11.13 7.71
CA LYS A 75 -11.66 12.01 8.52
C LYS A 75 -11.17 12.12 9.96
N ALA A 76 -10.97 10.98 10.65
CA ALA A 76 -10.51 10.94 12.03
C ALA A 76 -9.15 11.63 12.22
N ARG A 77 -8.31 11.58 11.19
CA ARG A 77 -7.01 12.27 11.16
C ARG A 77 -7.18 13.77 10.95
N LEU A 78 -8.00 14.21 10.00
CA LEU A 78 -8.27 15.64 9.78
C LEU A 78 -8.84 16.31 11.03
N GLU A 79 -9.78 15.65 11.71
CA GLU A 79 -10.34 16.11 12.98
C GLU A 79 -9.26 16.28 14.05
N ALA A 80 -8.37 15.29 14.18
CA ALA A 80 -7.28 15.35 15.14
C ALA A 80 -6.22 16.42 14.79
N TYR A 81 -5.93 16.64 13.51
CA TYR A 81 -5.06 17.75 13.08
C TYR A 81 -5.68 19.11 13.43
N ALA A 82 -6.99 19.25 13.23
CA ALA A 82 -7.71 20.47 13.61
C ALA A 82 -7.68 20.70 15.13
N GLU A 83 -7.82 19.64 15.94
CA GLU A 83 -7.68 19.72 17.40
C GLU A 83 -6.25 20.11 17.83
N ASP A 84 -5.21 19.47 17.25
CA ASP A 84 -3.81 19.77 17.54
C ASP A 84 -3.46 21.24 17.19
N PHE A 85 -3.95 21.72 16.04
CA PHE A 85 -3.76 23.10 15.59
C PHE A 85 -4.43 24.11 16.55
N LEU A 86 -5.66 23.83 17.01
CA LEU A 86 -6.37 24.71 17.94
C LEU A 86 -5.73 24.73 19.33
N HIS A 87 -5.18 23.61 19.78
CA HIS A 87 -4.68 23.49 21.15
C HIS A 87 -3.22 23.91 21.34
N SER A 88 -2.51 24.33 20.29
CA SER A 88 -1.10 24.81 20.35
C SER A 88 -0.19 23.91 21.18
N ASN A 89 -0.54 22.63 21.31
CA ASN A 89 0.10 21.75 22.27
C ASN A 89 1.28 21.08 21.56
N VAL A 90 2.41 21.77 21.57
CA VAL A 90 3.66 21.37 20.89
C VAL A 90 4.17 20.00 21.38
N ASN A 91 3.69 19.52 22.53
CA ASN A 91 4.30 18.40 23.25
C ASN A 91 3.65 17.02 23.06
N GLY A 92 2.74 16.80 22.12
CA GLY A 92 2.18 15.46 22.01
C GLY A 92 1.29 15.22 20.82
N MET A 93 1.90 15.06 19.64
CA MET A 93 1.26 14.36 18.54
C MET A 93 1.02 12.91 19.00
N LYS A 94 -0.16 12.64 19.58
CA LYS A 94 -0.53 11.29 20.03
C LYS A 94 -0.37 10.34 18.85
N SER A 95 0.21 9.18 19.11
CA SER A 95 0.43 8.15 18.09
C SER A 95 -0.89 7.82 17.37
N TYR A 96 -1.03 8.31 16.15
CA TYR A 96 -2.19 8.04 15.28
C TYR A 96 -2.35 6.56 14.95
N ALA A 97 -1.31 5.76 15.21
CA ALA A 97 -1.35 4.32 15.05
C ALA A 97 -2.49 3.67 15.86
N ASP A 98 -2.86 4.25 17.01
CA ASP A 98 -3.93 3.72 17.87
C ASP A 98 -5.33 3.93 17.29
N LYS A 99 -5.48 4.82 16.30
CA LYS A 99 -6.75 5.12 15.62
C LYS A 99 -6.89 4.41 14.27
N LEU A 100 -5.92 3.58 13.88
CA LEU A 100 -6.04 2.81 12.65
C LEU A 100 -7.19 1.80 12.76
N PRO A 101 -8.07 1.68 11.75
CA PRO A 101 -9.11 0.68 11.76
C PRO A 101 -8.48 -0.71 11.83
N ALA A 102 -8.99 -1.55 12.74
CA ALA A 102 -8.53 -2.93 12.83
C ALA A 102 -8.85 -3.66 11.53
N ARG A 103 -7.87 -4.35 10.95
CA ARG A 103 -8.09 -5.17 9.76
C ARG A 103 -9.07 -6.30 10.08
N THR A 104 -10.20 -6.32 9.40
CA THR A 104 -11.20 -7.38 9.52
C THR A 104 -11.16 -8.31 8.31
N THR A 105 -11.42 -9.60 8.53
CA THR A 105 -11.65 -10.55 7.43
C THR A 105 -13.15 -10.77 7.28
N PRO A 106 -13.72 -10.65 6.07
CA PRO A 106 -15.14 -10.93 5.85
C PRO A 106 -15.54 -12.31 6.39
N ASN A 107 -16.62 -12.37 7.16
CA ASN A 107 -17.05 -13.59 7.85
C ASN A 107 -17.25 -14.78 6.90
N ILE A 108 -17.67 -14.52 5.65
CA ILE A 108 -17.84 -15.54 4.62
C ILE A 108 -16.55 -16.33 4.34
N LEU A 109 -15.39 -15.66 4.41
CA LEU A 109 -14.09 -16.29 4.18
C LEU A 109 -13.62 -17.13 5.38
N LEU A 110 -14.28 -17.01 6.54
CA LEU A 110 -13.93 -17.70 7.77
C LEU A 110 -14.77 -18.97 8.03
N LEU A 111 -15.81 -19.24 7.21
CA LEU A 111 -16.75 -20.34 7.47
C LEU A 111 -16.15 -21.73 7.26
N CYS A 112 -15.71 -22.05 6.04
CA CYS A 112 -15.05 -23.32 5.72
C CYS A 112 -14.24 -23.21 4.43
N ARG A 113 -13.28 -24.14 4.24
CA ARG A 113 -12.35 -24.11 3.11
C ARG A 113 -13.03 -24.10 1.74
N GLN A 114 -14.12 -24.85 1.58
CA GLN A 114 -14.87 -24.88 0.33
C GLN A 114 -15.49 -23.50 0.05
N ILE A 115 -16.20 -22.93 1.03
CA ILE A 115 -16.82 -21.60 0.89
C ILE A 115 -15.76 -20.53 0.62
N THR A 116 -14.63 -20.56 1.33
CA THR A 116 -13.53 -19.62 1.10
C THR A 116 -13.01 -19.73 -0.33
N ALA A 117 -12.81 -20.94 -0.86
CA ALA A 117 -12.33 -21.13 -2.23
C ALA A 117 -13.34 -20.60 -3.27
N GLU A 118 -14.62 -20.93 -3.13
CA GLU A 118 -15.66 -20.47 -4.05
C GLU A 118 -15.85 -18.95 -3.98
N ALA A 119 -15.83 -18.36 -2.77
CA ALA A 119 -15.96 -16.93 -2.57
C ALA A 119 -14.76 -16.16 -3.14
N LEU A 120 -13.53 -16.67 -2.95
CA LEU A 120 -12.34 -16.06 -3.55
C LEU A 120 -12.37 -16.09 -5.08
N ASP A 121 -12.91 -17.14 -5.69
CA ASP A 121 -13.05 -17.19 -7.15
C ASP A 121 -14.02 -16.13 -7.68
N THR A 122 -15.08 -15.83 -6.93
CA THR A 122 -16.00 -14.73 -7.25
C THR A 122 -15.36 -13.37 -7.01
N LEU A 123 -14.70 -13.18 -5.86
CA LEU A 123 -14.03 -11.93 -5.52
C LEU A 123 -12.90 -11.57 -6.49
N ARG A 124 -12.13 -12.55 -6.98
CA ARG A 124 -11.06 -12.35 -7.98
C ARG A 124 -11.55 -11.76 -9.30
N LYS A 125 -12.86 -11.85 -9.59
CA LYS A 125 -13.48 -11.26 -10.79
C LYS A 125 -13.85 -9.79 -10.59
N LYS A 126 -13.90 -9.32 -9.34
CA LYS A 126 -14.17 -7.92 -9.02
C LYS A 126 -12.89 -7.11 -9.06
N PRO A 127 -12.89 -5.92 -9.67
CA PRO A 127 -11.80 -4.98 -9.52
C PRO A 127 -11.78 -4.40 -8.10
N LEU A 128 -10.60 -4.09 -7.59
CA LEU A 128 -10.45 -3.13 -6.50
C LEU A 128 -10.39 -1.74 -7.13
N ILE A 129 -11.36 -0.89 -6.81
CA ILE A 129 -11.42 0.51 -7.23
C ILE A 129 -10.95 1.35 -6.05
N LEU A 130 -9.89 2.12 -6.23
CA LEU A 130 -9.44 3.11 -5.26
C LEU A 130 -9.97 4.48 -5.69
N ASP A 131 -10.96 4.97 -4.95
CA ASP A 131 -11.59 6.30 -5.16
C ASP A 131 -10.98 7.39 -4.27
N GLN A 132 -10.03 7.03 -3.41
CA GLN A 132 -9.31 7.94 -2.53
C GLN A 132 -7.80 7.80 -2.75
N ALA A 133 -7.10 8.93 -2.71
CA ALA A 133 -5.65 8.97 -2.59
C ALA A 133 -5.17 8.15 -1.37
N PRO A 134 -4.11 7.34 -1.50
CA PRO A 134 -3.47 6.74 -0.34
C PRO A 134 -3.00 7.86 0.59
N LEU A 135 -3.08 7.57 1.87
CA LEU A 135 -2.85 8.55 2.92
C LEU A 135 -1.35 8.66 3.17
N TYR A 136 -0.68 9.31 2.24
CA TYR A 136 0.70 9.72 2.39
C TYR A 136 0.71 11.15 2.91
N TYR A 137 1.59 11.42 3.86
CA TYR A 137 1.68 12.73 4.46
C TYR A 137 3.12 13.13 4.61
N PRO A 138 3.41 14.44 4.46
CA PRO A 138 4.75 14.96 4.56
C PRO A 138 5.36 14.62 5.92
N ARG A 139 6.61 14.15 5.84
CA ARG A 139 7.65 14.10 6.88
C ARG A 139 7.17 14.58 8.26
N ASP A 140 6.90 13.65 9.18
CA ASP A 140 7.07 14.02 10.60
C ASP A 140 8.57 14.23 10.76
N ALA A 141 9.00 15.48 10.93
CA ALA A 141 10.41 15.86 11.04
C ALA A 141 11.15 15.08 12.16
N ARG A 142 10.40 14.44 13.07
CA ARG A 142 10.93 13.65 14.19
C ARG A 142 11.13 12.17 13.86
N CYS A 143 10.43 11.63 12.86
CA CYS A 143 10.75 10.32 12.31
C CYS A 143 11.80 10.55 11.23
N GLY A 144 13.08 10.50 11.61
CA GLY A 144 14.21 10.64 10.70
C GLY A 144 14.25 9.63 9.54
N ASP A 145 13.29 8.70 9.49
CA ASP A 145 13.05 7.82 8.34
C ASP A 145 12.01 8.41 7.37
N TYR A 146 12.45 8.46 6.12
CA TYR A 146 11.73 8.80 4.91
C TYR A 146 10.29 8.28 4.94
N PHE A 147 9.33 9.21 5.06
CA PHE A 147 7.91 9.03 4.79
C PHE A 147 7.25 7.78 5.40
N CYS A 148 6.57 7.93 6.54
CA CYS A 148 5.63 6.91 7.01
C CYS A 148 4.40 6.88 6.09
N SER A 149 4.48 6.12 5.00
CA SER A 149 3.33 5.83 4.15
C SER A 149 2.36 4.92 4.92
N TYR A 150 1.16 5.43 5.22
CA TYR A 150 0.04 4.56 5.58
C TYR A 150 -0.52 3.94 4.30
N GLY A 151 0.32 3.15 3.61
CA GLY A 151 -0.04 2.45 2.38
C GLY A 151 -1.13 1.40 2.63
N LEU A 152 -1.65 0.82 1.54
CA LEU A 152 -2.73 -0.18 1.60
C LEU A 152 -2.46 -1.36 2.54
N LYS A 153 -1.19 -1.66 2.86
CA LYS A 153 -0.79 -2.68 3.85
C LYS A 153 -1.48 -2.54 5.23
N HIS A 154 -1.91 -1.31 5.58
CA HIS A 154 -2.61 -1.02 6.83
C HIS A 154 -4.07 -1.46 6.78
N PHE A 155 -4.69 -1.36 5.61
CA PHE A 155 -6.10 -1.68 5.42
C PHE A 155 -6.30 -3.12 4.92
N MET A 156 -5.33 -3.66 4.19
CA MET A 156 -5.39 -4.98 3.59
C MET A 156 -4.07 -5.75 3.76
N THR A 157 -4.15 -7.05 4.00
CA THR A 157 -2.95 -7.89 4.09
C THR A 157 -2.33 -8.15 2.71
N LYS A 158 -1.02 -8.42 2.66
CA LYS A 158 -0.32 -8.87 1.44
C LYS A 158 -1.05 -10.03 0.77
N SER A 159 -1.47 -11.03 1.55
CA SER A 159 -2.14 -12.22 1.00
C SER A 159 -3.51 -11.91 0.42
N THR A 160 -4.28 -11.00 1.04
CA THR A 160 -5.57 -10.55 0.49
C THR A 160 -5.35 -9.79 -0.81
N PHE A 161 -4.40 -8.86 -0.82
CA PHE A 161 -4.06 -8.06 -2.01
C PHE A 161 -3.63 -8.94 -3.20
N GLN A 162 -2.92 -10.02 -2.92
CA GLN A 162 -2.54 -11.02 -3.93
C GLN A 162 -3.71 -11.75 -4.62
N ASN A 163 -4.95 -11.59 -4.13
CA ASN A 163 -6.14 -12.14 -4.79
C ASN A 163 -6.83 -11.12 -5.71
N ILE A 164 -6.32 -9.89 -5.78
CA ILE A 164 -6.84 -8.85 -6.67
C ILE A 164 -6.16 -9.01 -8.02
N LYS A 165 -6.95 -9.08 -9.09
CA LYS A 165 -6.44 -9.16 -10.48
C LYS A 165 -6.45 -7.81 -11.17
N THR A 166 -7.46 -6.99 -10.87
CA THR A 166 -7.65 -5.69 -11.51
C THR A 166 -7.69 -4.63 -10.43
N LEU A 167 -6.79 -3.66 -10.52
CA LEU A 167 -6.76 -2.48 -9.67
C LEU A 167 -7.17 -1.29 -10.53
N VAL A 168 -8.29 -0.66 -10.22
CA VAL A 168 -8.76 0.57 -10.86
C VAL A 168 -8.41 1.73 -9.94
N ILE A 169 -7.76 2.76 -10.47
CA ILE A 169 -7.44 3.99 -9.75
C ILE A 169 -8.29 5.08 -10.37
N SER A 170 -9.23 5.61 -9.57
CA SER A 170 -10.11 6.70 -10.00
C SER A 170 -9.43 8.04 -9.71
N LEU A 171 -9.16 8.77 -10.78
CA LEU A 171 -8.61 10.13 -10.80
C LEU A 171 -9.79 11.10 -10.70
N ASN A 172 -10.04 11.61 -9.49
CA ASN A 172 -11.06 12.62 -9.23
C ASN A 172 -10.45 13.93 -8.71
N SER A 173 -11.25 14.98 -8.54
CA SER A 173 -10.76 16.28 -8.05
C SER A 173 -10.02 16.20 -6.71
N SER A 174 -10.39 15.25 -5.83
CA SER A 174 -9.75 15.06 -4.52
C SER A 174 -8.36 14.40 -4.62
N PHE A 175 -8.03 13.84 -5.78
CA PHE A 175 -6.79 13.12 -6.08
C PHE A 175 -5.56 14.02 -6.01
N LEU A 176 -5.68 15.30 -6.35
CA LEU A 176 -4.54 16.23 -6.47
C LEU A 176 -4.15 17.01 -5.24
N SER A 177 -5.06 17.17 -4.27
CA SER A 177 -4.71 17.88 -3.03
C SER A 177 -3.54 17.22 -2.29
N ASN A 178 -3.28 15.95 -2.61
CA ASN A 178 -2.16 15.17 -2.10
C ASN A 178 -1.20 14.84 -3.27
N LYS A 179 0.10 14.87 -2.99
CA LYS A 179 1.15 14.94 -4.00
C LYS A 179 1.10 13.68 -4.86
N VAL A 180 1.08 13.80 -6.19
CA VAL A 180 1.11 12.63 -7.11
C VAL A 180 2.26 11.66 -6.78
N ARG A 181 3.36 12.16 -6.21
CA ARG A 181 4.47 11.36 -5.64
C ARG A 181 4.01 10.28 -4.66
N ASP A 182 2.94 10.52 -3.93
CA ASP A 182 2.35 9.61 -2.94
C ASP A 182 1.78 8.36 -3.63
N TRP A 183 1.20 8.57 -4.81
CA TRP A 183 0.76 7.50 -5.69
C TRP A 183 1.93 6.81 -6.38
N VAL A 184 2.98 7.53 -6.81
CA VAL A 184 4.20 6.89 -7.31
C VAL A 184 4.82 5.99 -6.26
N ALA A 185 4.91 6.45 -5.01
CA ALA A 185 5.37 5.64 -3.89
C ALA A 185 4.47 4.41 -3.66
N LEU A 186 3.16 4.58 -3.79
CA LEU A 186 2.19 3.49 -3.75
C LEU A 186 2.38 2.50 -4.91
N PHE A 187 2.57 2.99 -6.14
CA PHE A 187 2.88 2.19 -7.32
C PHE A 187 4.20 1.44 -7.16
N SER A 188 5.21 2.04 -6.55
CA SER A 188 6.50 1.40 -6.25
C SER A 188 6.36 0.33 -5.16
N GLU A 189 5.61 0.62 -4.10
CA GLU A 189 5.24 -0.37 -3.08
C GLU A 189 4.46 -1.53 -3.74
N TYR A 190 3.53 -1.22 -4.65
CA TYR A 190 2.78 -2.20 -5.42
C TYR A 190 3.60 -2.96 -6.41
N ASN A 191 4.55 -2.35 -7.11
CA ASN A 191 5.42 -3.05 -8.05
C ASN A 191 6.25 -4.10 -7.30
N THR A 192 6.65 -3.80 -6.07
CA THR A 192 7.27 -4.79 -5.18
C THR A 192 6.31 -5.95 -4.85
N PHE A 193 5.02 -5.68 -4.67
CA PHE A 193 4.00 -6.72 -4.52
C PHE A 193 3.71 -7.47 -5.83
N ALA A 194 3.65 -6.76 -6.94
CA ALA A 194 3.24 -7.19 -8.26
C ALA A 194 4.33 -8.01 -8.95
N ARG A 195 5.62 -7.78 -8.66
CA ARG A 195 6.72 -8.66 -9.10
C ARG A 195 6.56 -10.10 -8.64
N ASN A 196 5.84 -10.34 -7.54
CA ASN A 196 5.48 -11.70 -7.11
C ASN A 196 4.21 -12.24 -7.80
N GLN A 197 3.52 -11.42 -8.58
CA GLN A 197 2.21 -11.63 -9.20
C GLN A 197 2.23 -11.58 -10.73
N THR A 198 3.27 -11.03 -11.37
CA THR A 198 3.35 -10.82 -12.83
C THR A 198 3.13 -12.10 -13.63
N ALA A 199 3.31 -13.28 -13.03
CA ALA A 199 2.89 -14.56 -13.59
C ALA A 199 1.36 -14.80 -13.70
N ARG A 200 0.50 -13.91 -13.21
CA ARG A 200 -0.96 -14.14 -13.02
C ARG A 200 -1.89 -13.14 -13.73
N GLY A 201 -1.37 -12.23 -14.55
CA GLY A 201 -2.19 -11.29 -15.31
C GLY A 201 -2.86 -10.23 -14.42
N PHE A 202 -2.05 -9.52 -13.62
CA PHE A 202 -2.49 -8.36 -12.86
C PHE A 202 -2.56 -7.13 -13.79
N THR A 203 -3.64 -6.37 -13.70
CA THR A 203 -3.91 -5.20 -14.55
C THR A 203 -4.18 -3.98 -13.67
N ILE A 204 -3.56 -2.86 -14.00
CA ILE A 204 -3.90 -1.55 -13.42
C ILE A 204 -4.72 -0.80 -14.45
N CYS A 205 -5.88 -0.28 -14.06
CA CYS A 205 -6.69 0.59 -14.89
C CYS A 205 -6.71 1.99 -14.30
N LEU A 206 -6.51 3.00 -15.15
CA LEU A 206 -6.72 4.39 -14.77
C LEU A 206 -8.10 4.81 -15.27
N GLN A 207 -8.92 5.36 -14.38
CA GLN A 207 -10.25 5.87 -14.68
C GLN A 207 -10.27 7.35 -14.33
N VAL A 208 -10.64 8.21 -15.28
CA VAL A 208 -10.80 9.65 -15.04
C VAL A 208 -12.26 9.92 -14.73
N ASP A 209 -12.53 10.52 -13.57
CA ASP A 209 -13.87 10.92 -13.18
C ASP A 209 -14.25 12.27 -13.83
N ASP A 210 -15.55 12.53 -13.98
CA ASP A 210 -16.06 13.72 -14.69
C ASP A 210 -15.65 15.04 -13.99
N ASP A 211 -15.30 14.97 -12.70
CA ASP A 211 -14.85 16.10 -11.89
C ASP A 211 -13.33 16.37 -11.98
N CYS A 212 -12.61 15.59 -12.79
CA CYS A 212 -11.17 15.69 -12.92
C CYS A 212 -10.79 16.87 -13.83
N GLY A 213 -10.32 17.96 -13.24
CA GLY A 213 -9.87 19.14 -13.99
C GLY A 213 -8.60 18.87 -14.80
N TYR A 214 -8.39 19.63 -15.88
CA TYR A 214 -7.22 19.50 -16.76
C TYR A 214 -5.87 19.61 -16.01
N GLU A 215 -5.78 20.51 -15.03
CA GLU A 215 -4.58 20.65 -14.18
C GLU A 215 -4.25 19.34 -13.42
N THR A 216 -5.26 18.50 -13.13
CA THR A 216 -5.08 17.17 -12.52
C THR A 216 -4.27 16.25 -13.39
N LEU A 217 -4.68 16.23 -14.64
CA LEU A 217 -4.16 15.37 -15.66
C LEU A 217 -2.74 15.79 -16.03
N GLU A 218 -2.49 17.10 -16.10
CA GLU A 218 -1.16 17.66 -16.36
C GLU A 218 -0.17 17.40 -15.22
N ASN A 219 -0.60 17.56 -13.96
CA ASN A 219 0.23 17.24 -12.80
C ASN A 219 0.57 15.75 -12.72
N PHE A 220 -0.41 14.88 -13.00
CA PHE A 220 -0.19 13.44 -13.09
C PHE A 220 0.84 13.08 -14.16
N ARG A 221 0.67 13.65 -15.35
CA ARG A 221 1.60 13.51 -16.47
C ARG A 221 3.00 13.99 -16.13
N SER A 222 3.13 15.15 -15.50
CA SER A 222 4.43 15.74 -15.12
C SER A 222 5.19 14.84 -14.15
N VAL A 223 4.51 14.23 -13.17
CA VAL A 223 5.17 13.33 -12.21
C VAL A 223 5.61 12.02 -12.85
N ILE A 224 4.79 11.44 -13.74
CA ILE A 224 5.20 10.26 -14.51
C ILE A 224 6.46 10.56 -15.35
N GLN A 225 6.56 11.77 -15.90
CA GLN A 225 7.71 12.20 -16.70
C GLN A 225 8.94 12.55 -15.84
N ALA A 226 8.74 13.08 -14.64
CA ALA A 226 9.81 13.55 -13.75
C ALA A 226 10.50 12.41 -12.99
N ASP A 227 9.75 11.41 -12.53
CA ASP A 227 10.31 10.23 -11.84
C ASP A 227 10.84 9.20 -12.86
N GLY A 228 11.67 9.67 -13.80
CA GLY A 228 12.20 8.96 -14.97
C GLY A 228 13.01 7.69 -14.72
N ASP A 229 12.91 7.09 -13.53
CA ASP A 229 13.36 5.73 -13.25
C ASP A 229 12.26 4.73 -13.68
N PRO A 230 12.41 4.06 -14.83
CA PRO A 230 11.44 3.07 -15.28
C PRO A 230 11.40 1.91 -14.28
N VAL A 231 10.22 1.66 -13.70
CA VAL A 231 10.06 0.54 -12.77
C VAL A 231 10.09 -0.77 -13.56
N MET A 232 11.16 -1.55 -13.39
CA MET A 232 11.27 -2.91 -13.91
C MET A 232 10.04 -3.76 -13.50
N ASP A 233 9.36 -4.34 -14.49
CA ASP A 233 8.16 -5.19 -14.40
C ASP A 233 6.86 -4.49 -14.02
N ALA A 234 6.65 -3.27 -14.52
CA ALA A 234 5.37 -2.60 -14.41
C ALA A 234 4.22 -3.45 -15.01
N PRO A 235 3.09 -3.61 -14.30
CA PRO A 235 1.92 -4.29 -14.83
C PRO A 235 1.34 -3.55 -16.04
N SER A 236 0.58 -4.25 -16.88
CA SER A 236 -0.15 -3.61 -17.98
C SER A 236 -1.08 -2.53 -17.41
N ILE A 237 -0.79 -1.27 -17.74
CA ILE A 237 -1.64 -0.13 -17.41
C ILE A 237 -2.61 0.04 -18.59
N LEU A 238 -3.90 -0.12 -18.33
CA LEU A 238 -4.96 0.17 -19.28
C LEU A 238 -5.55 1.54 -18.94
N CYS A 239 -5.70 2.39 -19.94
CA CYS A 239 -6.43 3.63 -19.81
C CYS A 239 -7.87 3.38 -20.26
N ASP A 240 -8.84 3.86 -19.49
CA ASP A 240 -10.23 3.88 -19.89
C ASP A 240 -10.46 4.93 -21.01
N GLU A 241 -11.57 4.83 -21.76
CA GLU A 241 -11.92 5.77 -22.83
C GLU A 241 -12.09 7.22 -22.32
N SER A 242 -12.28 7.39 -21.00
CA SER A 242 -12.33 8.67 -20.31
C SER A 242 -10.98 9.36 -20.18
N VAL A 243 -9.86 8.65 -20.37
CA VAL A 243 -8.51 9.19 -20.23
C VAL A 243 -8.11 9.95 -21.50
N PRO A 244 -7.69 11.23 -21.41
CA PRO A 244 -7.17 11.94 -22.57
C PRO A 244 -5.98 11.26 -23.25
N GLU A 245 -5.96 11.30 -24.58
CA GLU A 245 -4.96 10.63 -25.43
C GLU A 245 -3.52 11.03 -25.08
N ASP A 246 -3.27 12.28 -24.69
CA ASP A 246 -1.93 12.75 -24.35
C ASP A 246 -1.39 12.17 -23.04
N ILE A 247 -2.28 11.83 -22.10
CA ILE A 247 -1.93 11.11 -20.87
C ILE A 247 -1.75 9.64 -21.17
N GLU A 248 -2.63 9.06 -21.98
CA GLU A 248 -2.49 7.67 -22.42
C GLU A 248 -1.13 7.46 -23.08
N VAL A 249 -0.73 8.36 -23.99
CA VAL A 249 0.60 8.35 -24.62
C VAL A 249 1.72 8.51 -23.60
N ALA A 250 1.57 9.38 -22.59
CA ALA A 250 2.58 9.55 -21.55
C ALA A 250 2.74 8.29 -20.68
N VAL A 251 1.63 7.66 -20.27
CA VAL A 251 1.60 6.40 -19.51
C VAL A 251 2.17 5.26 -20.35
N GLN A 252 1.77 5.14 -21.62
CA GLN A 252 2.31 4.15 -22.54
C GLN A 252 3.80 4.36 -22.78
N SER A 253 4.26 5.59 -23.00
CA SER A 253 5.68 5.94 -23.16
C SER A 253 6.49 5.53 -21.92
N TRP A 254 5.98 5.82 -20.73
CA TRP A 254 6.59 5.39 -19.47
C TRP A 254 6.73 3.87 -19.38
N THR A 255 5.75 3.11 -19.89
CA THR A 255 5.85 1.63 -19.97
C THR A 255 6.75 1.13 -21.12
N GLN A 256 6.87 1.87 -22.22
CA GLN A 256 7.48 1.40 -23.48
C GLN A 256 8.98 1.73 -23.60
N ILE A 257 9.49 2.75 -22.90
CA ILE A 257 10.94 3.08 -22.83
C ILE A 257 11.80 1.84 -22.46
N ARG A 258 11.18 0.80 -21.88
CA ARG A 258 11.79 -0.49 -21.54
C ARG A 258 11.96 -1.49 -22.69
N GLN A 259 11.01 -1.60 -23.64
CA GLN A 259 11.06 -2.69 -24.63
C GLN A 259 12.29 -2.63 -25.55
N ASN A 260 12.93 -1.46 -25.64
CA ASN A 260 14.07 -1.22 -26.52
C ASN A 260 15.41 -1.05 -25.76
N GLY A 261 15.42 -1.21 -24.43
CA GLY A 261 16.59 -0.93 -23.58
C GLY A 261 17.50 -2.12 -23.24
N ASP A 262 17.20 -3.33 -23.71
CA ASP A 262 17.90 -4.55 -23.31
C ASP A 262 19.29 -4.78 -23.98
N ASP A 263 19.79 -3.85 -24.81
CA ASP A 263 21.09 -3.99 -25.52
C ASP A 263 22.14 -2.91 -25.17
N VAL A 264 21.96 -2.13 -24.10
CA VAL A 264 23.05 -1.29 -23.59
C VAL A 264 23.86 -2.09 -22.59
N GLU A 265 24.88 -2.82 -23.07
CA GLU A 265 25.97 -3.33 -22.24
C GLU A 265 26.53 -2.16 -21.44
N SER A 266 26.21 -2.11 -20.14
CA SER A 266 26.80 -1.16 -19.22
C SER A 266 28.26 -1.57 -18.99
N ASP A 267 29.16 -1.03 -19.81
CA ASP A 267 30.60 -1.00 -19.56
C ASP A 267 30.86 -0.06 -18.35
N GLU A 268 30.51 -0.52 -17.16
CA GLU A 268 30.88 0.14 -15.90
C GLU A 268 32.13 -0.52 -15.31
N ASP A 269 33.26 -0.31 -15.98
CA ASP A 269 34.58 -0.33 -15.35
C ASP A 269 34.87 1.09 -14.78
N TYR A 270 34.07 1.52 -13.80
CA TYR A 270 34.41 2.70 -13.00
C TYR A 270 35.43 2.30 -11.92
N PHE A 271 36.71 2.49 -12.25
CA PHE A 271 37.78 2.58 -11.28
C PHE A 271 37.47 3.72 -10.30
N PHE A 272 37.20 3.37 -9.04
CA PHE A 272 37.23 4.32 -7.93
C PHE A 272 38.69 4.63 -7.65
N ASP A 273 39.17 5.78 -8.11
CA ASP A 273 40.34 6.42 -7.52
C ASP A 273 39.90 7.05 -6.20
N ASP A 274 40.27 6.40 -5.10
CA ASP A 274 40.28 6.96 -3.75
C ASP A 274 41.29 8.11 -3.72
N ASP A 275 40.87 9.35 -3.94
CA ASP A 275 41.67 10.52 -3.59
C ASP A 275 40.79 11.64 -3.01
N ASP A 276 41.25 12.08 -1.84
CA ASP A 276 41.06 13.38 -1.17
C ASP A 276 39.74 13.67 -0.43
N ASP A 277 39.77 13.27 0.85
CA ASP A 277 39.02 13.88 1.95
C ASP A 277 39.49 15.34 2.17
N GLU A 278 38.76 16.33 1.63
CA GLU A 278 38.76 17.70 2.16
C GLU A 278 37.49 17.93 2.98
N GLU A 279 37.63 17.90 4.31
CA GLU A 279 36.60 18.35 5.27
C GLU A 279 36.43 19.87 5.15
N GLU A 280 35.38 20.32 4.46
CA GLU A 280 34.90 21.71 4.54
C GLU A 280 33.86 21.85 5.66
N ASP A 281 34.26 22.52 6.75
CA ASP A 281 33.39 23.00 7.83
C ASP A 281 32.43 24.08 7.29
N TYR A 282 31.21 23.67 6.93
CA TYR A 282 30.12 24.60 6.63
C TYR A 282 29.37 25.01 7.90
N ASP A 283 29.73 26.18 8.45
CA ASP A 283 28.90 26.94 9.39
C ASP A 283 27.68 27.51 8.65
N SER A 284 26.53 26.83 8.70
CA SER A 284 25.27 27.33 8.13
C SER A 284 24.35 27.93 9.20
N ASP A 285 24.54 29.22 9.50
CA ASP A 285 23.54 30.07 10.16
C ASP A 285 22.62 30.67 9.10
N GLU A 286 21.67 29.90 8.55
CA GLU A 286 20.55 30.46 7.80
C GLU A 286 19.23 29.82 8.23
N ASP A 287 18.56 30.49 9.17
CA ASP A 287 17.17 30.23 9.55
C ASP A 287 16.24 30.61 8.39
N GLU A 288 16.02 29.68 7.46
CA GLU A 288 15.08 29.84 6.36
C GLU A 288 13.63 29.75 6.89
N TYR A 289 13.01 30.91 7.04
CA TYR A 289 11.64 31.10 7.52
C TYR A 289 10.62 30.57 6.50
N TRP A 290 10.13 29.36 6.73
CA TRP A 290 9.01 28.78 5.97
C TRP A 290 7.69 29.44 6.39
N GLU A 291 7.11 30.28 5.52
CA GLU A 291 5.71 30.70 5.68
C GLU A 291 4.75 29.55 5.30
N PRO A 292 3.81 29.15 6.16
CA PRO A 292 2.80 28.18 5.81
C PRO A 292 1.79 28.79 4.82
N PHE A 293 1.67 28.15 3.65
CA PHE A 293 0.63 28.44 2.67
C PHE A 293 -0.74 28.12 3.29
N VAL A 294 -1.46 29.15 3.74
CA VAL A 294 -2.84 29.04 4.22
C VAL A 294 -3.75 29.19 3.01
N ASP A 295 -4.39 28.09 2.59
CA ASP A 295 -5.51 28.15 1.67
C ASP A 295 -6.69 28.86 2.35
N ARG A 296 -6.96 30.11 1.94
CA ARG A 296 -8.02 30.97 2.49
C ARG A 296 -9.37 30.78 1.80
N SER A 297 -9.55 29.75 0.96
CA SER A 297 -10.76 29.62 0.15
C SER A 297 -11.99 29.04 0.87
N ALA A 298 -11.88 28.58 2.12
CA ALA A 298 -12.99 27.90 2.81
C ALA A 298 -13.43 28.55 4.12
N VAL A 299 -13.86 29.81 4.10
CA VAL A 299 -14.75 30.37 5.14
C VAL A 299 -15.84 31.22 4.49
N HIS A 300 -16.88 30.56 3.99
CA HIS A 300 -18.21 31.17 3.93
C HIS A 300 -19.21 30.25 4.63
N LEU A 301 -19.34 30.48 5.94
CA LEU A 301 -20.51 30.17 6.73
C LEU A 301 -21.75 30.78 6.08
N LEU A 302 -22.70 29.94 5.67
CA LEU A 302 -24.09 30.34 5.50
C LEU A 302 -24.93 29.70 6.61
N THR A 303 -25.07 30.45 7.69
CA THR A 303 -26.29 30.45 8.50
C THR A 303 -27.39 31.16 7.73
N VAL A 304 -28.50 30.47 7.45
CA VAL A 304 -29.80 31.11 7.23
C VAL A 304 -30.87 30.29 7.95
N GLN A 305 -31.77 31.03 8.60
CA GLN A 305 -32.89 30.63 9.45
C GLN A 305 -33.93 29.77 8.75
#